data_AF-A0A0F2JK28-F1
#
_entry.id   AF-A0A0F2JK28-F1
#
_cell.length_a   1.000
_cell.length_b   1.000
_cell.length_c   1.000
_cell.angle_alpha   90.00
_cell.angle_beta   90.00
_cell.angle_gamma   90.00
#
_symmetry.space_group_name_H-M   'P 1'
#
loop_
_entity.id
_entity.type
_entity.pdbx_description
1 polymer ?
#
loop_
_entity_poly.entity_id
_entity_poly.type
_entity_poly.pdbx_seq_one_letter_code
_entity_poly.pdbx_strand_id
1 'polypeptide(L)'
;MNFEDIYYANSQHKEQFLALLTQKKSNESGYYSAYYILTSTKEIWSATKRHTTLEEIKFDKILEQGFASNHKALILLAQHLFMASTSFDLDHALDSWDQVNYSVALQAIKLRWTLSRESMEDSLE
;
A
#
# COMPACT_ATOMS: atom_id res chain seq x y z
N MET A 1 -5.31 2.70 -15.47
CA MET A 1 -3.92 3.06 -15.05
C MET A 1 -2.92 1.99 -15.52
N ASN A 2 -1.66 2.33 -15.89
CA ASN A 2 -0.60 1.34 -16.20
C ASN A 2 0.30 1.12 -14.97
N PHE A 3 0.32 -0.09 -14.41
CA PHE A 3 1.17 -0.43 -13.26
C PHE A 3 2.66 -0.54 -13.61
N GLU A 4 3.04 -0.60 -14.88
CA GLU A 4 4.45 -0.66 -15.29
C GLU A 4 5.20 0.67 -15.09
N ASP A 5 4.47 1.79 -15.14
CA ASP A 5 5.00 3.16 -15.24
C ASP A 5 4.88 3.97 -13.93
N ILE A 6 4.50 3.32 -12.84
CA ILE A 6 4.43 3.97 -11.52
C ILE A 6 5.81 4.00 -10.86
N TYR A 7 5.97 4.87 -9.87
CA TYR A 7 7.16 4.85 -9.03
C TYR A 7 7.27 3.51 -8.28
N TYR A 8 8.48 2.97 -8.19
CA TYR A 8 8.82 1.87 -7.28
C TYR A 8 10.11 2.22 -6.55
N ALA A 9 10.17 1.91 -5.27
CA ALA A 9 11.36 2.12 -4.44
C ALA A 9 12.61 1.40 -5.00
N ASN A 10 12.42 0.26 -5.66
CA ASN A 10 13.43 -0.54 -6.34
C ASN A 10 12.75 -1.62 -7.21
N SER A 11 13.54 -2.39 -7.98
CA SER A 11 13.04 -3.47 -8.83
C SER A 11 12.33 -4.58 -8.05
N GLN A 12 12.78 -4.90 -6.84
CA GLN A 12 12.18 -5.95 -6.02
C GLN A 12 10.76 -5.57 -5.56
N HIS A 13 10.55 -4.30 -5.22
CA HIS A 13 9.22 -3.76 -4.93
C HIS A 13 8.29 -3.93 -6.15
N LYS A 14 8.76 -3.61 -7.36
CA LYS A 14 7.98 -3.83 -8.60
C LYS A 14 7.58 -5.29 -8.79
N GLU A 15 8.56 -6.20 -8.72
CA GLU A 15 8.32 -7.64 -8.90
C GLU A 15 7.30 -8.19 -7.89
N GLN A 16 7.46 -7.84 -6.61
CA GLN A 16 6.59 -8.30 -5.53
C GLN A 16 5.16 -7.77 -5.68
N PHE A 17 5.02 -6.48 -6.00
CA PHE A 17 3.72 -5.86 -6.20
C PHE A 17 2.98 -6.51 -7.38
N LEU A 18 3.64 -6.61 -8.55
CA LEU A 18 3.04 -7.21 -9.75
C LEU A 18 2.67 -8.69 -9.53
N ALA A 19 3.49 -9.44 -8.80
CA ALA A 19 3.18 -10.83 -8.45
C ALA A 19 1.87 -10.95 -7.65
N LEU A 20 1.57 -10.01 -6.74
CA LEU A 20 0.30 -9.97 -6.02
C LEU A 20 -0.89 -9.57 -6.91
N LEU A 21 -0.67 -8.72 -7.92
CA LEU A 21 -1.73 -8.29 -8.83
C LEU A 21 -2.25 -9.44 -9.69
N THR A 22 -1.35 -10.28 -10.20
CA THR A 22 -1.71 -11.41 -11.09
C THR A 22 -2.59 -12.47 -10.44
N GLN A 23 -2.67 -12.48 -9.09
CA GLN A 23 -3.37 -13.52 -8.34
C GLN A 23 -4.74 -13.06 -7.80
N LYS A 24 -5.12 -11.78 -7.96
CA LYS A 24 -6.28 -11.21 -7.27
C LYS A 24 -7.61 -11.42 -8.02
N LYS A 25 -8.69 -11.70 -7.25
CA LYS A 25 -10.07 -11.89 -7.76
C LYS A 25 -11.02 -10.70 -7.61
N SER A 26 -10.74 -9.70 -6.76
CA SER A 26 -11.63 -8.54 -6.56
C SER A 26 -10.93 -7.21 -6.83
N ASN A 27 -11.64 -6.26 -7.43
CA ASN A 27 -11.09 -5.01 -7.94
C ASN A 27 -11.07 -3.85 -6.92
N GLU A 28 -11.02 -4.15 -5.63
CA GLU A 28 -11.06 -3.10 -4.61
C GLU A 28 -9.75 -2.29 -4.55
N SER A 29 -9.84 -1.00 -4.90
CA SER A 29 -8.76 0.01 -4.91
C SER A 29 -7.94 0.08 -3.61
N GLY A 30 -8.53 -0.32 -2.47
CA GLY A 30 -7.85 -0.40 -1.18
C GLY A 30 -6.75 -1.44 -1.10
N TYR A 31 -6.94 -2.60 -1.73
CA TYR A 31 -5.91 -3.63 -1.71
C TYR A 31 -4.70 -3.25 -2.56
N TYR A 32 -4.91 -2.60 -3.71
CA TYR A 32 -3.81 -2.20 -4.58
C TYR A 32 -2.87 -1.23 -3.87
N SER A 33 -3.44 -0.21 -3.20
CA SER A 33 -2.66 0.74 -2.41
C SER A 33 -1.97 0.09 -1.21
N ALA A 34 -2.65 -0.82 -0.51
CA ALA A 34 -2.05 -1.56 0.60
C ALA A 34 -0.91 -2.49 0.16
N TYR A 35 -1.12 -3.33 -0.86
CA TYR A 35 -0.09 -4.24 -1.37
C TYR A 35 1.13 -3.50 -1.89
N TYR A 36 0.92 -2.38 -2.58
CA TYR A 36 2.01 -1.52 -3.02
C TYR A 36 2.90 -1.11 -1.84
N ILE A 37 2.31 -0.57 -0.77
CA ILE A 37 3.11 -0.20 0.42
C ILE A 37 3.74 -1.42 1.09
N LEU A 38 2.99 -2.51 1.27
CA LEU A 38 3.46 -3.69 2.01
C LEU A 38 4.59 -4.45 1.28
N THR A 39 4.77 -4.20 -0.01
CA THR A 39 5.87 -4.74 -0.83
C THR A 39 7.00 -3.74 -1.06
N SER A 40 6.93 -2.55 -0.46
CA SER A 40 7.83 -1.43 -0.80
C SER A 40 9.29 -1.62 -0.38
N THR A 41 9.53 -2.34 0.72
CA THR A 41 10.88 -2.62 1.24
C THR A 41 11.00 -4.08 1.68
N LYS A 42 12.23 -4.58 1.74
CA LYS A 42 12.50 -5.95 2.19
C LYS A 42 12.04 -6.16 3.63
N GLU A 43 12.23 -5.16 4.48
CA GLU A 43 11.86 -5.16 5.90
C GLU A 43 10.34 -5.25 6.06
N ILE A 44 9.59 -4.37 5.38
CA ILE A 44 8.12 -4.37 5.42
C ILE A 44 7.60 -5.68 4.83
N TRP A 45 8.08 -6.10 3.66
CA TRP A 45 7.59 -7.31 3.01
C TRP A 45 7.87 -8.57 3.83
N SER A 46 9.09 -8.72 4.38
CA SER A 46 9.46 -9.90 5.15
C SER A 46 8.60 -10.08 6.40
N ALA A 47 8.25 -8.97 7.05
CA ALA A 47 7.38 -8.94 8.22
C ALA A 47 5.90 -9.16 7.85
N THR A 48 5.43 -8.57 6.76
CA THR A 48 3.99 -8.51 6.44
C THR A 48 3.50 -9.70 5.63
N LYS A 49 4.33 -10.33 4.80
CA LYS A 49 3.91 -11.36 3.83
C LYS A 49 3.13 -12.54 4.42
N ARG A 50 3.33 -12.88 5.69
CA ARG A 50 2.60 -13.97 6.37
C ARG A 50 1.18 -13.56 6.81
N HIS A 51 0.91 -12.26 6.83
CA HIS A 51 -0.32 -11.62 7.27
C HIS A 51 -1.04 -10.88 6.13
N THR A 52 -0.50 -10.99 4.92
CA THR A 52 -1.02 -10.41 3.69
C THR A 52 -1.37 -11.55 2.75
N THR A 53 -2.65 -11.83 2.59
CA THR A 53 -3.17 -12.77 1.59
C THR A 53 -4.00 -11.99 0.57
N LEU A 54 -4.41 -12.66 -0.50
CA LEU A 54 -5.20 -12.05 -1.57
C LEU A 54 -6.59 -11.55 -1.13
N GLU A 55 -7.10 -12.12 -0.03
CA GLU A 55 -8.45 -11.91 0.48
C GLU A 55 -8.45 -11.15 1.81
N GLU A 56 -7.29 -11.03 2.48
CA GLU A 56 -7.22 -10.48 3.82
C GLU A 56 -5.85 -9.84 4.11
N ILE A 57 -5.86 -8.66 4.73
CA ILE A 57 -4.67 -8.02 5.28
C ILE A 57 -4.88 -7.81 6.78
N LYS A 58 -4.09 -8.50 7.61
CA LYS A 58 -4.19 -8.43 9.09
C LYS A 58 -3.28 -7.34 9.64
N PHE A 59 -3.73 -6.08 9.53
CA PHE A 59 -2.97 -4.91 9.97
C PHE A 59 -2.64 -4.90 11.47
N ASP A 60 -3.54 -5.43 12.31
CA ASP A 60 -3.32 -5.63 13.75
C ASP A 60 -2.09 -6.52 14.00
N LYS A 61 -2.02 -7.67 13.33
CA LYS A 61 -0.90 -8.62 13.45
C LYS A 61 0.40 -8.09 12.85
N ILE A 62 0.30 -7.28 11.80
CA ILE A 62 1.45 -6.59 11.24
C ILE A 62 2.02 -5.62 12.27
N LEU A 63 1.20 -4.69 12.78
CA LEU A 63 1.66 -3.62 13.67
C LEU A 63 2.21 -4.13 15.02
N GLU A 64 1.78 -5.31 15.48
CA GLU A 64 2.34 -6.01 16.66
C GLU A 64 3.85 -6.33 16.53
N GLN A 65 4.41 -6.38 15.30
CA GLN A 65 5.81 -6.77 15.09
C GLN A 65 6.85 -5.71 15.48
N GLY A 66 6.43 -4.47 15.75
CA GLY A 66 7.33 -3.40 16.20
C GLY A 66 8.23 -2.86 15.08
N PHE A 67 7.69 -1.98 14.24
CA PHE A 67 8.44 -1.31 13.17
C PHE A 67 9.11 -0.01 13.64
N ALA A 68 10.21 0.35 12.96
CA ALA A 68 10.76 1.71 13.00
C ALA A 68 9.68 2.73 12.58
N SER A 69 9.79 3.97 13.08
CA SER A 69 8.77 5.02 12.91
C SER A 69 8.39 5.26 11.45
N ASN A 70 9.38 5.35 10.56
CA ASN A 70 9.20 5.56 9.12
C ASN A 70 8.37 4.44 8.45
N HIS A 71 8.71 3.19 8.71
CA HIS A 71 7.98 2.02 8.19
C HIS A 71 6.60 1.88 8.83
N LYS A 72 6.50 2.17 10.13
CA LYS A 72 5.22 2.15 10.85
C LYS A 72 4.24 3.16 10.25
N ALA A 73 4.69 4.38 9.96
CA ALA A 73 3.87 5.39 9.32
C ALA A 73 3.38 4.96 7.93
N LEU A 74 4.23 4.29 7.13
CA LEU A 74 3.79 3.70 5.86
C LEU A 74 2.72 2.62 6.05
N ILE A 75 2.89 1.72 7.01
CA ILE A 75 1.92 0.65 7.27
C ILE A 75 0.58 1.21 7.75
N LEU A 76 0.61 2.26 8.59
CA LEU A 76 -0.59 2.97 9.00
C LEU A 76 -1.29 3.66 7.81
N LEU A 77 -0.52 4.23 6.87
CA LEU A 77 -1.07 4.76 5.63
C LEU A 77 -1.73 3.64 4.81
N ALA A 78 -1.08 2.48 4.68
CA ALA A 78 -1.63 1.32 3.98
C ALA A 78 -2.97 0.87 4.60
N GLN A 79 -3.05 0.82 5.94
CA GLN A 79 -4.27 0.50 6.66
C GLN A 79 -5.37 1.53 6.39
N HIS A 80 -5.02 2.81 6.46
CA HIS A 80 -5.94 3.91 6.20
C HIS A 80 -6.49 3.86 4.77
N LEU A 81 -5.60 3.71 3.77
CA LEU A 81 -5.97 3.59 2.37
C LEU A 81 -6.75 2.31 2.09
N PHE A 82 -6.55 1.24 2.85
CA PHE A 82 -7.32 0.00 2.71
C PHE A 82 -8.74 0.15 3.25
N MET A 83 -8.86 0.52 4.53
CA MET A 83 -10.11 0.55 5.28
C MET A 83 -10.97 1.80 5.00
N ALA A 84 -10.43 2.80 4.29
CA ALA A 84 -11.02 4.13 4.19
C ALA A 84 -11.36 4.72 5.58
N SER A 85 -10.52 4.45 6.58
CA SER A 85 -10.69 4.98 7.94
C SER A 85 -10.44 6.49 7.95
N THR A 86 -10.92 7.22 8.95
CA THR A 86 -10.75 8.69 9.02
C THR A 86 -9.52 9.16 9.82
N SER A 87 -8.75 8.25 10.42
CA SER A 87 -7.64 8.59 11.32
C SER A 87 -6.29 8.13 10.77
N PHE A 88 -5.67 8.97 9.96
CA PHE A 88 -4.25 8.90 9.66
C PHE A 88 -3.59 10.24 9.98
N ASP A 89 -2.59 10.21 10.86
CA ASP A 89 -1.83 11.40 11.24
C ASP A 89 -0.75 11.67 10.18
N LEU A 90 -1.12 12.47 9.17
CA LEU A 90 -0.24 12.81 8.07
C LEU A 90 0.95 13.66 8.54
N ASP A 91 0.74 14.59 9.46
CA ASP A 91 1.79 15.49 9.93
C ASP A 91 2.91 14.67 10.59
N HIS A 92 2.56 13.76 11.49
CA HIS A 92 3.54 12.86 12.11
C HIS A 92 4.22 11.93 11.09
N ALA A 93 3.48 11.46 10.09
CA ALA A 93 4.03 10.61 9.05
C ALA A 93 5.08 11.33 8.19
N LEU A 94 4.80 12.58 7.79
CA LEU A 94 5.71 13.41 7.00
C LEU A 94 7.03 13.67 7.72
N ASP A 95 7.00 13.89 9.04
CA ASP A 95 8.21 14.06 9.86
C ASP A 95 9.08 12.79 9.92
N SER A 96 8.48 11.62 9.70
CA SER A 96 9.15 10.33 9.81
C SER A 96 9.72 9.79 8.50
N TRP A 97 9.20 10.23 7.35
CA TRP A 97 9.56 9.65 6.06
C TRP A 97 10.80 10.30 5.44
N ASP A 98 11.74 9.45 5.05
CA ASP A 98 12.77 9.83 4.08
C ASP A 98 12.18 9.99 2.67
N GLN A 99 13.00 10.43 1.72
CA GLN A 99 12.60 10.67 0.33
C GLN A 99 11.98 9.43 -0.36
N VAL A 100 12.48 8.23 -0.05
CA VAL A 100 11.98 6.99 -0.66
C VAL A 100 10.61 6.67 -0.10
N ASN A 101 10.47 6.68 1.23
CA ASN A 101 9.21 6.43 1.91
C ASN A 101 8.15 7.47 1.53
N TYR A 102 8.53 8.73 1.40
CA TYR A 102 7.65 9.80 0.90
C TYR A 102 7.16 9.53 -0.53
N SER A 103 8.06 9.12 -1.43
CA SER A 103 7.70 8.80 -2.82
C SER A 103 6.77 7.59 -2.91
N VAL A 104 7.01 6.56 -2.10
CA VAL A 104 6.11 5.39 -1.95
C VAL A 104 4.75 5.84 -1.45
N ALA A 105 4.68 6.63 -0.37
CA ALA A 105 3.43 7.12 0.20
C ALA A 105 2.59 7.89 -0.84
N LEU A 106 3.21 8.83 -1.56
CA LEU A 106 2.52 9.58 -2.61
C LEU A 106 2.00 8.70 -3.74
N GLN A 107 2.79 7.72 -4.20
CA GLN A 107 2.37 6.82 -5.26
C GLN A 107 1.20 5.93 -4.80
N ALA A 108 1.18 5.49 -3.54
CA ALA A 108 0.08 4.71 -2.97
C ALA A 108 -1.23 5.50 -2.89
N ILE A 109 -1.16 6.77 -2.50
CA ILE A 109 -2.32 7.67 -2.46
C ILE A 109 -2.86 7.88 -3.88
N LYS A 110 -1.98 8.15 -4.85
CA LYS A 110 -2.37 8.28 -6.28
C LYS A 110 -3.05 7.01 -6.80
N LEU A 111 -2.48 5.84 -6.50
CA LEU A 111 -3.07 4.54 -6.84
C LEU A 111 -4.50 4.40 -6.30
N ARG A 112 -4.71 4.67 -5.01
CA ARG A 112 -6.05 4.58 -4.39
C ARG A 112 -7.04 5.50 -5.08
N TRP A 113 -6.68 6.76 -5.33
CA TRP A 113 -7.57 7.73 -5.97
C TRP A 113 -7.89 7.39 -7.42
N THR A 114 -6.90 7.05 -8.24
CA THR A 114 -7.11 6.73 -9.66
C THR A 114 -8.01 5.51 -9.81
N LEU A 115 -7.72 4.41 -9.11
CA LEU A 115 -8.50 3.17 -9.20
C LEU A 115 -9.91 3.32 -8.63
N SER A 116 -10.10 4.15 -7.59
CA SER A 116 -11.44 4.41 -7.06
C SER A 116 -12.31 5.16 -8.08
N ARG A 117 -11.72 6.09 -8.85
CA ARG A 117 -12.45 6.82 -9.90
C ARG A 117 -12.80 5.92 -11.08
N GLU A 118 -11.84 5.13 -11.56
CA GLU A 118 -12.06 4.15 -12.63
C GLU A 118 -13.21 3.18 -12.26
N SER A 119 -13.23 2.70 -11.01
CA SER A 119 -14.31 1.82 -10.52
C SER A 119 -15.69 2.49 -10.46
N MET A 120 -15.75 3.81 -10.23
CA MET A 120 -17.02 4.55 -10.23
C MET A 120 -17.54 4.79 -11.64
N GLU A 121 -16.65 5.06 -12.59
CA GLU A 121 -16.99 5.22 -14.01
C GLU A 121 -17.55 3.90 -14.59
N ASP A 122 -16.90 2.76 -14.30
CA ASP A 122 -17.37 1.42 -14.72
C ASP A 122 -18.73 1.03 -14.12
N SER A 123 -19.15 1.64 -13.00
CA SER A 123 -20.44 1.36 -12.35
C SER A 123 -21.62 2.18 -12.89
N LEU A 124 -21.34 3.16 -13.76
CA LEU A 124 -22.32 4.06 -14.37
C LEU A 124 -22.65 3.70 -15.83
N GLU A 125 -21.92 2.76 -16.43
CA GLU A 125 -22.19 2.14 -17.74
C GLU A 125 -23.07 0.89 -17.63
#